data_AF-Q0F1E5-F1
#
_entry.id   AF-Q0F1E5-F1
#
_cell.length_a   1.000
_cell.length_b   1.000
_cell.length_c   1.000
_cell.angle_alpha   90.00
_cell.angle_beta   90.00
_cell.angle_gamma   90.00
#
_symmetry.space_group_name_H-M   'P 1'
#
loop_
_entity.id
_entity.type
_entity.pdbx_description
1 polymer ?
#
loop_
_entity_poly.entity_id
_entity_poly.type
_entity_poly.pdbx_seq_one_letter_code
_entity_poly.pdbx_strand_id
1 'polypeptide(L)'
;MKLRLLVVGRGSRELAEFESRFDQRLRPFADFQVVELPEGRAKQPVQRKQEEAKQILTHAGKGFILFDERGALLESVKWAAHLERQAGNAQLDFVIGGADGVADEVRREAAACWSLSKLTLPHQLVRAIVLEQIYRAFTIIQGHPYHRV
;
A
#
# COMPACT_ATOMS: atom_id res chain seq x y z
N MET A 1 11.68 10.64 6.87
CA MET A 1 10.85 10.30 5.69
C MET A 1 9.41 10.15 6.14
N LYS A 2 8.48 10.73 5.40
CA LYS A 2 7.04 10.53 5.59
C LYS A 2 6.59 9.34 4.76
N LEU A 3 5.83 8.42 5.35
CA LEU A 3 5.23 7.29 4.66
C LEU A 3 3.73 7.39 4.72
N ARG A 4 3.05 7.26 3.59
CA ARG A 4 1.59 7.22 3.58
C ARG A 4 1.08 5.97 2.88
N LEU A 5 0.07 5.33 3.46
CA LEU A 5 -0.70 4.29 2.82
C LEU A 5 -2.06 4.87 2.44
N LEU A 6 -2.22 5.17 1.15
CA LEU A 6 -3.48 5.64 0.56
C LEU A 6 -4.32 4.42 0.19
N VAL A 7 -5.52 4.33 0.74
CA VAL A 7 -6.42 3.19 0.54
C VAL A 7 -7.77 3.71 0.08
N VAL A 8 -8.29 3.19 -1.02
CA VAL A 8 -9.67 3.46 -1.42
C VAL A 8 -10.60 2.63 -0.55
N GLY A 9 -11.52 3.32 0.14
CA GLY A 9 -12.44 2.71 1.09
C GLY A 9 -11.95 2.69 2.52
N ARG A 10 -12.86 2.26 3.40
CA ARG A 10 -12.66 2.29 4.85
C ARG A 10 -12.07 0.97 5.37
N GLY A 11 -11.31 1.07 6.45
CA GLY A 11 -10.84 -0.09 7.21
C GLY A 11 -12.00 -0.94 7.75
N SER A 12 -11.70 -2.22 8.01
CA SER A 12 -12.64 -3.16 8.61
C SER A 12 -12.52 -3.15 10.13
N ARG A 13 -13.63 -3.41 10.85
CA ARG A 13 -13.58 -3.52 12.33
C ARG A 13 -12.85 -4.78 12.77
N GLU A 14 -12.99 -5.85 11.99
CA GLU A 14 -12.39 -7.16 12.23
C GLU A 14 -10.85 -7.13 12.16
N LEU A 15 -10.29 -6.20 11.38
CA LEU A 15 -8.84 -6.06 11.21
C LEU A 15 -8.26 -4.86 11.98
N ALA A 16 -9.09 -4.01 12.59
CA ALA A 16 -8.66 -2.75 13.19
C ALA A 16 -7.54 -2.90 14.24
N GLU A 17 -7.62 -3.92 15.10
CA GLU A 17 -6.58 -4.19 16.10
C GLU A 17 -5.26 -4.63 15.46
N PHE A 18 -5.33 -5.46 14.43
CA PHE A 18 -4.16 -5.92 13.69
C PHE A 18 -3.47 -4.75 12.98
N GLU A 19 -4.24 -3.90 12.30
CA GLU A 19 -3.72 -2.70 11.63
C GLU A 19 -3.10 -1.72 12.63
N SER A 20 -3.79 -1.43 13.74
CA SER A 20 -3.33 -0.51 14.80
C SER A 20 -1.99 -0.96 15.39
N ARG A 21 -1.81 -2.27 15.59
CA ARG A 21 -0.54 -2.84 16.05
C ARG A 21 0.62 -2.52 15.10
N PHE A 22 0.41 -2.60 13.78
CA PHE A 22 1.47 -2.32 12.82
C PHE A 22 1.67 -0.82 12.60
N ASP A 23 0.61 -0.02 12.65
CA ASP A 23 0.73 1.45 12.69
C ASP A 23 1.65 1.89 13.84
N GLN A 24 1.39 1.43 15.06
CA GLN A 24 2.21 1.75 16.23
C GLN A 24 3.65 1.28 16.08
N ARG A 25 3.87 0.10 15.50
CA ARG A 25 5.20 -0.47 15.27
C ARG A 25 5.96 0.22 14.15
N LEU A 26 5.30 0.91 13.22
CA LEU A 26 5.95 1.64 12.14
C LEU A 26 6.47 3.02 12.57
N ARG A 27 5.87 3.62 13.59
CA ARG A 27 6.23 4.97 14.09
C ARG A 27 7.72 5.16 14.44
N PRO A 28 8.44 4.18 15.02
CA PRO A 28 9.88 4.33 15.26
C PRO A 28 10.72 4.42 13.99
N PHE A 29 10.20 3.94 12.85
CA PHE A 29 10.93 3.91 11.58
C PHE A 29 10.60 5.12 10.69
N ALA A 30 9.37 5.62 10.74
CA ALA A 30 8.91 6.74 9.92
C ALA A 30 7.68 7.44 10.50
N ASP A 31 7.44 8.68 10.07
CA ASP A 31 6.13 9.32 10.20
C ASP A 31 5.15 8.62 9.25
N PHE A 32 4.48 7.59 9.76
CA PHE A 32 3.57 6.73 9.00
C PHE A 32 2.12 7.17 9.16
N GLN A 33 1.39 7.25 8.05
CA GLN A 33 -0.01 7.66 8.03
C GLN A 33 -0.83 6.76 7.11
N VAL A 34 -2.00 6.32 7.56
CA VAL A 34 -3.02 5.73 6.67
C VAL A 34 -4.00 6.83 6.25
N VAL A 35 -4.26 6.93 4.94
CA VAL A 35 -5.16 7.91 4.34
C VAL A 35 -6.26 7.17 3.59
N GLU A 36 -7.49 7.26 4.08
CA GLU A 36 -8.66 6.67 3.42
C GLU A 36 -9.20 7.63 2.36
N LEU A 37 -9.27 7.16 1.13
CA LEU A 37 -9.85 7.85 -0.01
C LEU A 37 -11.29 7.38 -0.23
N PRO A 38 -12.18 8.25 -0.74
CA PRO A 38 -13.57 7.87 -0.97
C PRO A 38 -13.69 6.84 -2.10
N GLU A 39 -14.58 5.87 -1.90
CA GLU A 39 -14.95 4.87 -2.91
C GLU A 39 -15.76 5.50 -4.04
N GLY A 40 -15.62 4.94 -5.24
CA GLY A 40 -16.44 5.28 -6.39
C GLY A 40 -17.90 4.92 -6.12
N ARG A 41 -18.82 5.81 -6.48
CA ARG A 41 -20.26 5.65 -6.24
C ARG A 41 -21.02 5.25 -7.50
N ALA A 42 -20.35 5.27 -8.66
CA ALA A 42 -20.96 4.85 -9.91
C ALA A 42 -21.44 3.39 -9.88
N LYS A 43 -22.47 3.07 -10.69
CA LYS A 43 -23.02 1.72 -10.76
C LYS A 43 -22.11 0.76 -11.54
N GLN A 44 -21.42 1.26 -12.55
CA GLN A 44 -20.54 0.46 -13.41
C GLN A 44 -19.11 0.43 -12.84
N PRO A 45 -18.45 -0.74 -12.76
CA PRO A 45 -17.08 -0.88 -12.26
C PRO A 45 -16.08 0.04 -12.99
N VAL A 46 -16.23 0.20 -14.30
CA VAL A 46 -15.36 1.07 -15.10
C VAL A 46 -15.45 2.52 -14.63
N GLN A 47 -16.66 3.03 -14.40
CA GLN A 47 -16.88 4.40 -13.94
C GLN A 47 -16.41 4.59 -12.50
N ARG A 48 -16.63 3.60 -11.60
CA ARG A 48 -16.12 3.65 -10.22
C ARG A 48 -14.60 3.78 -10.20
N LYS A 49 -13.90 2.95 -10.96
CA LYS A 49 -12.43 3.01 -11.05
C LYS A 49 -11.92 4.37 -11.55
N GLN A 50 -12.67 5.04 -12.43
CA GLN A 50 -12.30 6.38 -12.91
C GLN A 50 -12.49 7.45 -11.82
N GLU A 51 -13.59 7.38 -11.05
CA GLU A 51 -13.81 8.26 -9.90
C GLU A 51 -12.71 8.08 -8.85
N GLU A 52 -12.36 6.83 -8.54
CA GLU A 52 -11.31 6.46 -7.58
C GLU A 52 -9.92 6.86 -8.09
N ALA A 53 -9.63 6.67 -9.38
CA ALA A 53 -8.36 7.07 -9.98
C ALA A 53 -8.11 8.57 -9.85
N LYS A 54 -9.14 9.40 -10.05
CA LYS A 54 -9.04 10.84 -9.80
C LYS A 54 -8.63 11.13 -8.35
N GLN A 55 -9.19 10.42 -7.38
CA GLN A 55 -8.85 10.60 -5.96
C GLN A 55 -7.41 10.17 -5.69
N ILE A 56 -7.00 9.00 -6.18
CA ILE A 56 -5.65 8.48 -6.03
C ILE A 56 -4.64 9.46 -6.62
N LEU A 57 -4.79 9.85 -7.89
CA LEU A 57 -3.84 10.69 -8.61
C LEU A 57 -3.77 12.13 -8.06
N THR A 58 -4.84 12.60 -7.41
CA THR A 58 -4.82 13.91 -6.74
C THR A 58 -4.03 13.87 -5.43
N HIS A 59 -4.09 12.76 -4.68
CA HIS A 59 -3.53 12.68 -3.32
C HIS A 59 -2.17 11.99 -3.28
N ALA A 60 -1.89 11.06 -4.19
CA ALA A 60 -0.62 10.36 -4.28
C ALA A 60 0.47 11.32 -4.80
N GLY A 61 1.59 11.35 -4.10
CA GLY A 61 2.80 12.03 -4.55
C GLY A 61 3.45 11.29 -5.72
N LYS A 62 4.34 11.99 -6.41
CA LYS A 62 5.15 11.37 -7.47
C LYS A 62 5.96 10.20 -6.90
N GLY A 63 6.11 9.14 -7.70
CA GLY A 63 6.90 7.98 -7.29
C GLY A 63 6.18 7.01 -6.36
N PHE A 64 4.85 7.08 -6.26
CA PHE A 64 4.08 6.15 -5.43
C PHE A 64 4.22 4.70 -5.92
N ILE A 65 4.06 3.79 -4.96
CA ILE A 65 4.10 2.35 -5.18
C ILE A 65 2.68 1.81 -5.09
N LEU A 66 2.23 1.12 -6.13
CA LEU A 66 0.90 0.51 -6.21
C LEU A 66 0.94 -0.96 -5.79
N PHE A 67 -0.02 -1.39 -4.98
CA PHE A 67 -0.33 -2.80 -4.76
C PHE A 67 -1.52 -3.23 -5.62
N ASP A 68 -1.27 -4.12 -6.57
CA ASP A 68 -2.26 -4.60 -7.55
C ASP A 68 -1.90 -6.03 -7.98
N GLU A 69 -2.92 -6.87 -8.22
CA GLU A 69 -2.72 -8.28 -8.59
C GLU A 69 -1.93 -8.48 -9.89
N ARG A 70 -1.90 -7.46 -10.77
CA ARG A 70 -1.12 -7.44 -12.02
C ARG A 70 0.34 -7.01 -11.83
N GLY A 71 0.72 -6.64 -10.60
CA GLY A 71 2.09 -6.28 -10.25
C GLY A 71 3.03 -7.48 -10.17
N ALA A 72 4.33 -7.20 -10.05
CA ALA A 72 5.32 -8.26 -9.87
C ALA A 72 5.29 -8.81 -8.44
N LEU A 73 5.51 -10.12 -8.30
CA LEU A 73 5.66 -10.77 -6.99
C LEU A 73 7.07 -10.52 -6.44
N LEU A 74 7.16 -10.17 -5.16
CA LEU A 74 8.42 -9.97 -4.47
C LEU A 74 8.54 -10.86 -3.24
N GLU A 75 9.76 -11.35 -3.02
CA GLU A 75 10.19 -11.90 -1.74
C GLU A 75 10.44 -10.75 -0.76
N SER A 76 10.23 -10.98 0.55
CA SER A 76 10.38 -9.93 1.58
C SER A 76 11.76 -9.26 1.57
N VAL A 77 12.83 -9.99 1.24
CA VAL A 77 14.19 -9.43 1.10
C VAL A 77 14.33 -8.47 -0.08
N LYS A 78 13.68 -8.74 -1.20
CA LYS A 78 13.66 -7.85 -2.37
C LYS A 78 12.78 -6.64 -2.11
N TRP A 79 11.69 -6.83 -1.38
CA TRP A 79 10.84 -5.75 -0.90
C TRP A 79 11.62 -4.80 0.04
N ALA A 80 12.34 -5.34 1.01
CA ALA A 80 13.21 -4.57 1.91
C ALA A 80 14.27 -3.76 1.14
N ALA A 81 14.98 -4.41 0.21
CA ALA A 81 15.97 -3.73 -0.64
C ALA A 81 15.34 -2.65 -1.53
N HIS A 82 14.10 -2.84 -1.99
CA HIS A 82 13.38 -1.81 -2.74
C HIS A 82 13.07 -0.60 -1.87
N LEU A 83 12.56 -0.83 -0.66
CA LEU A 83 12.21 0.23 0.29
C LEU A 83 13.44 1.01 0.76
N GLU A 84 14.57 0.33 0.98
CA GLU A 84 15.84 0.95 1.36
C GLU A 84 16.33 1.96 0.30
N ARG A 85 16.17 1.65 -1.00
CA ARG A 85 16.51 2.59 -2.09
C ARG A 85 15.66 3.86 -2.09
N GLN A 86 14.50 3.86 -1.42
CA GLN A 86 13.62 5.03 -1.30
C GLN A 86 13.96 5.91 -0.09
N ALA A 87 14.91 5.52 0.77
CA ALA A 87 15.18 6.23 2.02
C ALA A 87 15.61 7.71 1.85
N GLY A 88 16.12 8.09 0.68
CA GLY A 88 16.46 9.48 0.34
C GLY A 88 15.25 10.37 0.02
N ASN A 89 14.06 9.80 -0.18
CA ASN A 89 12.87 10.57 -0.48
C ASN A 89 12.28 11.21 0.79
N ALA A 90 11.85 12.47 0.69
CA ALA A 90 11.17 13.13 1.79
C ALA A 90 9.83 12.45 2.13
N GLN A 91 9.14 11.95 1.10
CA GLN A 91 7.85 11.26 1.19
C GLN A 91 7.83 10.04 0.25
N LEU A 92 7.22 8.96 0.70
CA LEU A 92 6.88 7.79 -0.13
C LEU A 92 5.44 7.38 0.15
N ASP A 93 4.67 7.22 -0.93
CA ASP A 93 3.27 6.84 -0.87
C ASP A 93 3.07 5.42 -1.39
N PHE A 94 2.27 4.65 -0.69
CA PHE A 94 1.77 3.34 -1.07
C PHE A 94 0.29 3.47 -1.41
N VAL A 95 -0.18 2.77 -2.44
CA VAL A 95 -1.56 2.86 -2.91
C VAL A 95 -2.20 1.47 -2.96
N ILE A 96 -3.43 1.38 -2.42
CA ILE A 96 -4.31 0.23 -2.55
C ILE A 96 -5.63 0.71 -3.18
N GLY A 97 -6.03 0.05 -4.27
CA GLY A 97 -7.30 0.34 -4.97
C GLY A 97 -8.54 -0.17 -4.25
N GLY A 98 -9.71 0.17 -4.82
CA GLY A 98 -11.01 -0.31 -4.34
C GLY A 98 -11.28 -1.76 -4.72
N ALA A 99 -12.49 -2.24 -4.42
CA ALA A 99 -12.89 -3.63 -4.67
C ALA A 99 -12.82 -4.07 -6.14
N ASP A 100 -12.97 -3.13 -7.09
CA ASP A 100 -12.88 -3.40 -8.54
C ASP A 100 -11.44 -3.30 -9.10
N GLY A 101 -10.45 -3.03 -8.23
CA GLY A 101 -9.07 -2.71 -8.59
C GLY A 101 -8.90 -1.25 -9.01
N VAL A 102 -7.80 -0.93 -9.72
CA VAL A 102 -7.54 0.46 -10.19
C VAL A 102 -7.67 0.61 -11.71
N ALA A 103 -7.90 1.86 -12.15
CA ALA A 103 -7.84 2.22 -13.57
C ALA A 103 -6.41 2.12 -14.12
N ASP A 104 -6.26 1.89 -15.43
CA ASP A 104 -4.94 1.73 -16.07
C ASP A 104 -4.07 2.99 -15.99
N GLU A 105 -4.66 4.17 -15.89
CA GLU A 105 -3.93 5.41 -15.66
C GLU A 105 -3.18 5.41 -14.32
N VAL A 106 -3.77 4.88 -13.24
CA VAL A 106 -3.08 4.77 -11.95
C VAL A 106 -1.89 3.82 -12.06
N ARG A 107 -2.04 2.69 -12.76
CA ARG A 107 -0.94 1.75 -13.02
C ARG A 107 0.21 2.40 -13.81
N ARG A 108 -0.11 3.27 -14.78
CA ARG A 108 0.91 3.95 -15.61
C ARG A 108 1.69 5.02 -14.84
N GLU A 109 1.04 5.71 -13.92
CA GLU A 109 1.68 6.76 -13.11
C GLU A 109 2.48 6.19 -11.91
N ALA A 110 2.19 4.95 -11.50
CA ALA A 110 2.91 4.29 -10.42
C ALA A 110 4.37 4.04 -10.81
N ALA A 111 5.31 4.38 -9.92
CA ALA A 111 6.73 4.10 -10.16
C ALA A 111 7.07 2.61 -10.01
N ALA A 112 6.27 1.89 -9.22
CA ALA A 112 6.33 0.45 -9.13
C ALA A 112 4.94 -0.12 -8.86
N CYS A 113 4.72 -1.36 -9.32
CA CYS A 113 3.47 -2.09 -9.13
C CYS A 113 3.80 -3.50 -8.62
N TRP A 114 3.34 -3.82 -7.42
CA TRP A 114 3.63 -5.09 -6.74
C TRP A 114 2.36 -5.88 -6.46
N SER A 115 2.46 -7.19 -6.66
CA SER A 115 1.42 -8.13 -6.28
C SER A 115 1.78 -8.80 -4.95
N LEU A 116 0.78 -8.98 -4.08
CA LEU A 116 0.94 -9.70 -2.81
C LEU A 116 0.68 -11.20 -2.97
N SER A 117 -0.03 -11.60 -4.01
CA SER A 117 -0.45 -12.98 -4.24
C SER A 117 -0.95 -13.16 -5.66
N LYS A 118 -0.90 -14.40 -6.17
CA LYS A 118 -1.62 -14.79 -7.39
C LYS A 118 -3.14 -14.89 -7.18
N LEU A 119 -3.60 -14.87 -5.92
CA LEU A 119 -5.01 -14.88 -5.56
C LEU A 119 -5.56 -13.46 -5.49
N THR A 120 -6.83 -13.30 -5.84
CA THR A 120 -7.56 -12.06 -5.58
C THR A 120 -7.88 -11.97 -4.09
N LEU A 121 -7.31 -10.96 -3.42
CA LEU A 121 -7.49 -10.72 -2.00
C LEU A 121 -8.49 -9.57 -1.78
N PRO A 122 -9.37 -9.65 -0.76
CA PRO A 122 -10.20 -8.51 -0.38
C PRO A 122 -9.34 -7.30 0.00
N HIS A 123 -9.69 -6.11 -0.47
CA HIS A 123 -8.90 -4.89 -0.25
C HIS A 123 -8.60 -4.60 1.24
N GLN A 124 -9.53 -4.95 2.15
CA GLN A 124 -9.33 -4.83 3.60
C GLN A 124 -8.19 -5.74 4.10
N LEU A 125 -8.11 -6.97 3.60
CA LEU A 125 -7.01 -7.88 3.93
C LEU A 125 -5.69 -7.42 3.31
N VAL A 126 -5.74 -6.88 2.08
CA VAL A 126 -4.58 -6.28 1.41
C VAL A 126 -3.98 -5.18 2.28
N ARG A 127 -4.79 -4.28 2.84
CA ARG A 127 -4.33 -3.21 3.74
C ARG A 127 -3.58 -3.77 4.95
N ALA A 128 -4.13 -4.76 5.64
CA ALA A 128 -3.48 -5.41 6.78
C ALA A 128 -2.13 -6.06 6.38
N ILE A 129 -2.09 -6.77 5.26
CA ILE A 129 -0.87 -7.41 4.75
C ILE A 129 0.18 -6.36 4.40
N VAL A 130 -0.19 -5.28 3.71
CA VAL A 130 0.75 -4.22 3.32
C VAL A 130 1.37 -3.56 4.55
N LEU A 131 0.58 -3.24 5.57
CA LEU A 131 1.10 -2.68 6.83
C LEU A 131 2.15 -3.60 7.47
N GLU A 132 1.86 -4.89 7.57
CA GLU A 132 2.79 -5.87 8.11
C GLU A 132 4.05 -6.00 7.25
N GLN A 133 3.91 -6.03 5.92
CA GLN A 133 5.05 -6.17 5.02
C GLN A 133 5.94 -4.92 4.99
N ILE A 134 5.40 -3.71 5.12
CA ILE A 134 6.20 -2.48 5.29
C ILE A 134 7.02 -2.59 6.59
N TYR A 135 6.38 -2.98 7.70
CA TYR A 135 7.08 -3.19 8.97
C TYR A 135 8.17 -4.24 8.84
N ARG A 136 7.85 -5.38 8.21
CA ARG A 136 8.82 -6.46 7.94
C ARG A 136 10.01 -5.95 7.15
N ALA A 137 9.82 -5.17 6.09
CA ALA A 137 10.92 -4.58 5.33
C ALA A 137 11.84 -3.74 6.22
N PHE A 138 11.29 -2.87 7.06
CA PHE A 138 12.09 -2.08 8.00
C PHE A 138 12.84 -2.95 9.01
N THR A 139 12.22 -4.01 9.53
CA THR A 139 12.92 -4.94 10.44
C THR A 139 14.07 -5.67 9.75
N ILE A 140 13.93 -6.00 8.46
CA ILE A 140 15.01 -6.59 7.66
C ILE A 140 16.15 -5.59 7.48
N ILE A 141 15.83 -4.35 7.07
CA ILE A 141 16.82 -3.27 6.87
C ILE A 141 17.65 -3.03 8.14
N GLN A 142 17.02 -3.08 9.32
CA GLN A 142 17.71 -2.87 10.60
C GLN A 142 18.35 -4.13 11.20
N GLY A 143 18.25 -5.30 10.54
CA GLY A 143 18.76 -6.56 11.09
C GLY A 143 18.03 -7.03 12.36
N HIS A 144 16.76 -6.63 12.56
CA HIS A 144 15.96 -7.01 13.72
C HIS A 144 15.48 -8.47 13.63
N PRO A 145 15.45 -9.25 14.73
CA PRO A 145 15.10 -10.70 14.75
C PRO A 145 13.61 -11.01 14.48
N TYR A 146 12.84 -10.04 13.99
CA TYR A 146 11.43 -10.23 13.65
C TYR A 146 11.29 -11.04 12.36
N HIS A 147 12.21 -10.80 11.41
CA HIS A 147 12.32 -11.66 10.25
C HIS A 147 13.00 -12.97 10.66
N ARG A 148 12.18 -14.01 10.79
CA ARG A 148 12.63 -15.39 10.95
C ARG A 148 12.36 -16.11 9.63
N VAL A 149 13.41 -16.68 9.04
CA VAL A 149 13.36 -17.49 7.82
C VAL A 149 13.69 -18.91 8.20
#